data_AF-A0A7Y2SMA4-F1
#
_entry.id   AF-A0A7Y2SMA4-F1
#
_cell.length_a   1.000
_cell.length_b   1.000
_cell.length_c   1.000
_cell.angle_alpha   90.00
_cell.angle_beta   90.00
_cell.angle_gamma   90.00
#
_symmetry.space_group_name_H-M   'P 1'
#
loop_
_entity.id
_entity.type
_entity.pdbx_description
1 polymer ?
#
loop_
_entity_poly.entity_id
_entity_poly.type
_entity_poly.pdbx_seq_one_letter_code
_entity_poly.pdbx_strand_id
1 'polypeptide(L)'
;MDLDLTSKRAKKLMREHGLTDDEIQQIVASARINLATFDPEYRTNVTQIADDLQKSRPTIYGWADRAIAATVHSLRNIRTGRPPKERERGNGVEV
;
A
#
# COMPACT_ATOMS: atom_id res chain seq x y z
N MET A 1 14.25 -3.47 8.13
CA MET A 1 13.09 -4.30 8.48
C MET A 1 13.36 -5.67 7.90
N ASP A 2 13.57 -6.66 8.75
CA ASP A 2 13.80 -8.03 8.29
C ASP A 2 12.45 -8.76 8.16
N LEU A 3 12.12 -9.20 6.96
CA LEU A 3 10.88 -9.90 6.66
C LEU A 3 11.18 -11.38 6.51
N ASP A 4 10.43 -12.23 7.21
CA ASP A 4 10.50 -13.67 6.98
C ASP A 4 9.83 -14.03 5.63
N LEU A 5 10.63 -13.95 4.56
CA LEU A 5 10.24 -14.32 3.21
C LEU A 5 10.29 -15.84 2.97
N THR A 6 10.53 -16.67 4.00
CA THR A 6 10.62 -18.13 3.82
C THR A 6 9.26 -18.78 3.58
N SER A 7 8.17 -18.10 3.92
CA SER A 7 6.79 -18.55 3.73
C SER A 7 6.49 -18.94 2.29
N LYS A 8 6.06 -20.19 2.07
CA LYS A 8 5.65 -20.71 0.76
C LYS A 8 4.55 -19.87 0.11
N ARG A 9 3.60 -19.35 0.92
CA ARG A 9 2.52 -18.49 0.44
C ARG A 9 3.02 -17.13 0.00
N ALA A 10 3.92 -16.50 0.78
CA ALA A 10 4.52 -15.22 0.42
C ALA A 10 5.29 -15.34 -0.89
N LYS A 11 6.19 -16.32 -1.01
CA LYS A 11 6.94 -16.60 -2.25
C LYS A 11 6.06 -16.80 -3.48
N LYS A 12 4.92 -17.50 -3.32
CA LYS A 12 3.96 -17.70 -4.41
C LYS A 12 3.35 -16.36 -4.86
N LEU A 13 2.86 -15.55 -3.92
CA LEU A 13 2.25 -14.24 -4.23
C LEU A 13 3.26 -13.28 -4.86
N MET A 14 4.49 -13.24 -4.35
CA MET A 14 5.56 -12.42 -4.92
C MET A 14 5.77 -12.74 -6.39
N ARG A 15 5.89 -14.04 -6.72
CA ARG A 15 6.08 -14.49 -8.09
C ARG A 15 4.87 -14.22 -8.98
N GLU A 16 3.66 -14.48 -8.49
CA GLU A 16 2.43 -14.29 -9.27
C GLU A 16 2.18 -12.82 -9.62
N HIS A 17 2.57 -11.90 -8.73
CA HIS A 17 2.39 -10.46 -8.92
C HIS A 17 3.66 -9.73 -9.37
N GLY A 18 4.77 -10.44 -9.60
CA GLY A 18 6.03 -9.85 -10.02
C GLY A 18 6.61 -8.84 -9.01
N LEU A 19 6.35 -9.03 -7.72
CA LEU A 19 6.75 -8.08 -6.68
C LEU A 19 8.24 -8.17 -6.38
N THR A 20 8.87 -7.00 -6.33
CA THR A 20 10.22 -6.82 -5.81
C THR A 20 10.25 -6.81 -4.28
N ASP A 21 11.41 -7.02 -3.69
CA ASP A 21 11.59 -6.97 -2.23
C ASP A 21 11.21 -5.60 -1.65
N ASP A 22 11.56 -4.52 -2.36
CA ASP A 22 11.21 -3.15 -1.99
C ASP A 22 9.69 -2.92 -1.96
N GLU A 23 8.97 -3.44 -2.96
CA GLU A 23 7.50 -3.33 -3.02
C GLU A 23 6.84 -4.10 -1.88
N ILE A 24 7.39 -5.25 -1.48
CA ILE A 24 6.88 -6.01 -0.34
C ILE A 24 7.12 -5.25 0.95
N GLN A 25 8.31 -4.69 1.13
CA GLN A 25 8.62 -3.85 2.29
C GLN A 25 7.68 -2.64 2.36
N GLN A 26 7.40 -1.99 1.22
CA GLN A 26 6.43 -0.91 1.14
C GLN A 26 5.00 -1.35 1.48
N ILE A 27 4.55 -2.51 0.97
CA ILE A 27 3.24 -3.09 1.28
C ILE A 27 3.12 -3.36 2.78
N VAL A 28 4.12 -4.01 3.38
CA VAL A 28 4.13 -4.34 4.80
C VAL A 28 4.17 -3.07 5.65
N ALA A 29 5.02 -2.10 5.31
CA ALA A 29 5.07 -0.81 6.01
C ALA A 29 3.71 -0.12 5.97
N SER A 30 3.10 -0.01 4.80
CA SER A 30 1.77 0.60 4.62
C SER A 30 0.71 -0.13 5.44
N ALA A 31 0.70 -1.46 5.44
CA ALA A 31 -0.23 -2.26 6.22
C ALA A 31 -0.07 -2.04 7.73
N ARG A 32 1.16 -1.97 8.24
CA ARG A 32 1.44 -1.71 9.66
C ARG A 32 0.98 -0.32 10.09
N ILE A 33 1.20 0.70 9.27
CA ILE A 33 0.69 2.06 9.55
C ILE A 33 -0.83 2.06 9.54
N ASN A 34 -1.46 1.48 8.53
CA ASN A 34 -2.92 1.42 8.41
C ASN A 34 -3.54 0.70 9.61
N LEU A 35 -2.97 -0.43 10.05
CA LEU A 35 -3.45 -1.15 11.21
C LEU A 35 -3.36 -0.30 12.47
N ALA A 36 -2.23 0.40 12.69
CA ALA A 36 -2.07 1.30 13.84
C ALA A 36 -3.04 2.50 13.81
N THR A 37 -3.54 2.88 12.62
CA THR A 37 -4.55 3.94 12.47
C THR A 37 -5.94 3.48 12.93
N PHE A 38 -6.30 2.21 12.68
CA PHE A 38 -7.65 1.68 12.94
C PHE A 38 -7.75 0.90 14.26
N ASP A 39 -6.65 0.34 14.73
CA ASP A 39 -6.57 -0.42 15.97
C ASP A 39 -5.69 0.34 16.98
N PRO A 40 -6.30 0.92 18.03
CA PRO A 40 -5.55 1.71 19.03
C PRO A 40 -4.65 0.83 19.92
N GLU A 41 -4.88 -0.47 19.99
CA GLU A 41 -4.03 -1.42 20.71
C GLU A 41 -2.79 -1.80 19.89
N TYR A 42 -2.91 -1.76 18.55
CA TYR A 42 -1.78 -2.00 17.67
C TYR A 42 -0.82 -0.80 17.63
N ARG A 43 0.44 -1.05 17.98
CA ARG A 43 1.51 -0.04 17.93
C ARG A 43 2.50 -0.37 16.81
N THR A 44 2.85 0.66 16.04
CA THR A 44 3.91 0.58 15.04
C THR A 44 4.89 1.74 15.23
N ASN A 45 6.19 1.48 15.07
CA ASN A 45 7.21 2.51 15.18
C ASN A 45 7.59 3.02 13.79
N VAL A 46 6.97 4.13 13.39
CA VAL A 46 7.18 4.75 12.06
C VAL A 46 8.62 5.23 11.88
N THR A 47 9.27 5.71 12.93
CA THR A 47 10.67 6.14 12.86
C THR A 47 11.57 4.96 12.53
N GLN A 48 11.41 3.84 13.24
CA GLN A 48 12.17 2.63 12.95
C GLN A 48 11.92 2.13 11.52
N ILE A 49 10.67 2.13 11.07
CA ILE A 49 10.33 1.72 9.69
C ILE A 49 11.01 2.62 8.66
N ALA A 50 11.02 3.94 8.90
CA ALA A 50 11.65 4.91 8.02
C ALA A 50 13.17 4.67 7.93
N ASP A 51 13.84 4.48 9.08
CA ASP A 51 15.27 4.22 9.17
C ASP A 51 15.64 2.90 8.47
N ASP A 52 14.89 1.84 8.78
CA ASP A 52 15.04 0.49 8.22
C ASP A 52 14.95 0.43 6.69
N LEU A 53 14.12 1.29 6.10
CA LEU A 53 13.88 1.35 4.65
C LEU A 53 14.66 2.48 3.98
N GLN A 54 15.48 3.21 4.74
CA GLN A 54 16.21 4.39 4.28
C GLN A 54 15.30 5.41 3.57
N LYS A 55 14.11 5.65 4.13
CA LYS A 55 13.13 6.63 3.62
C LYS A 55 12.80 7.66 4.69
N SER A 56 12.21 8.78 4.26
CA SER A 56 11.68 9.76 5.20
C SER A 56 10.36 9.29 5.81
N ARG A 57 10.06 9.68 7.06
CA ARG A 57 8.74 9.44 7.68
C ARG A 57 7.57 9.94 6.82
N PRO A 58 7.62 11.15 6.20
CA PRO A 58 6.59 11.59 5.26
C PRO A 58 6.38 10.63 4.08
N THR A 59 7.45 10.04 3.54
CA THR A 59 7.36 9.04 2.46
C THR A 59 6.58 7.80 2.92
N ILE A 60 6.85 7.30 4.13
CA ILE A 60 6.15 6.13 4.71
C ILE A 60 4.66 6.42 4.87
N TYR A 61 4.29 7.59 5.44
CA TYR A 61 2.88 7.99 5.54
C TYR A 61 2.21 8.13 4.17
N GLY A 62 2.91 8.74 3.19
CA GLY A 62 2.40 8.86 1.83
C GLY A 62 2.19 7.52 1.10
N TRP A 63 2.87 6.44 1.51
CA TRP A 63 2.56 5.09 1.05
C TRP A 63 1.29 4.55 1.69
N ALA A 64 1.17 4.68 3.01
CA ALA A 64 0.01 4.25 3.78
C ALA A 64 -1.29 4.91 3.28
N ASP A 65 -1.27 6.24 3.10
CA ASP A 65 -2.43 7.01 2.62
C ASP A 65 -2.89 6.55 1.23
N ARG A 66 -1.95 6.34 0.30
CA ARG A 66 -2.25 5.82 -1.04
C ARG A 66 -2.80 4.40 -1.00
N ALA A 67 -2.27 3.54 -0.13
CA ALA A 67 -2.76 2.19 0.06
C ALA A 67 -4.19 2.16 0.64
N ILE A 68 -4.51 3.04 1.60
CA ILE A 68 -5.88 3.21 2.11
C ILE A 68 -6.80 3.67 0.99
N ALA A 69 -6.42 4.70 0.23
CA ALA A 69 -7.24 5.23 -0.86
C ALA A 69 -7.57 4.15 -1.91
N ALA A 70 -6.57 3.38 -2.34
CA ALA A 70 -6.75 2.26 -3.26
C ALA A 70 -7.67 1.18 -2.67
N THR A 71 -7.51 0.86 -1.39
CA THR A 71 -8.35 -0.12 -0.69
C THR A 71 -9.81 0.34 -0.63
N VAL A 72 -10.05 1.60 -0.24
CA VAL A 72 -11.39 2.19 -0.22
C VAL A 72 -12.02 2.17 -1.62
N HIS A 73 -11.25 2.50 -2.66
CA HIS A 73 -11.72 2.43 -4.04
C HIS A 73 -12.13 0.99 -4.43
N SER A 74 -11.27 0.00 -4.15
CA SER A 74 -11.57 -1.41 -4.43
C SER A 74 -12.80 -1.90 -3.67
N LEU A 75 -12.94 -1.57 -2.39
CA LEU A 75 -14.12 -1.94 -1.59
C LEU A 75 -15.40 -1.31 -2.13
N ARG A 76 -15.33 -0.05 -2.59
CA ARG A 76 -16.47 0.60 -3.25
C ARG A 76 -16.85 -0.15 -4.52
N ASN A 77 -15.89 -0.52 -5.37
CA ASN A 77 -16.13 -1.25 -6.61
C ASN A 77 -16.75 -2.63 -6.37
N ILE A 78 -16.26 -3.34 -5.36
CA ILE A 78 -16.83 -4.62 -4.94
C ILE A 78 -18.28 -4.42 -4.47
N ARG A 79 -18.54 -3.40 -3.65
CA ARG A 79 -19.87 -3.10 -3.13
C ARG A 79 -20.87 -2.66 -4.21
N THR A 80 -20.43 -1.91 -5.22
CA THR A 80 -21.31 -1.36 -6.27
C THR A 80 -21.39 -2.23 -7.52
N GLY A 81 -20.56 -3.26 -7.65
CA GLY A 81 -20.52 -4.16 -8.82
C GLY A 81 -20.09 -3.51 -10.13
N ARG A 82 -19.75 -2.22 -10.12
CA ARG A 82 -19.23 -1.46 -11.28
C ARG A 82 -18.10 -0.54 -10.84
N PRO A 83 -16.93 -0.61 -11.49
CA PRO A 83 -15.91 0.43 -11.35
C PRO A 83 -16.53 1.78 -11.74
N PRO A 84 -16.26 2.88 -11.02
CA PRO A 84 -16.61 4.21 -11.49
C PRO A 84 -15.97 4.39 -12.87
N LYS A 85 -16.76 4.82 -13.87
CA LYS A 85 -16.20 5.25 -15.15
C LYS A 85 -15.16 6.31 -14.82
N GLU A 86 -13.88 6.02 -15.08
CA GLU A 86 -12.88 7.07 -15.14
C GLU A 86 -13.43 8.11 -16.12
N ARG A 87 -13.79 9.28 -15.60
CA ARG A 87 -13.97 10.44 -16.46
C ARG A 87 -12.58 10.68 -17.03
N GLU A 88 -12.39 10.23 -18.27
CA GLU A 88 -11.28 10.64 -19.11
C GLU A 88 -11.06 12.12 -18.84
N ARG A 89 -9.92 12.47 -18.24
CA ARG A 89 -9.41 13.83 -18.29
C ARG A 89 -8.91 14.06 -19.72
N GLY A 90 -9.84 14.04 -20.67
CA GLY A 90 -9.69 14.63 -21.98
C GLY A 90 -10.02 16.11 -21.88
N ASN A 91 -9.10 16.88 -21.32
CA ASN A 91 -8.94 18.28 -21.69
C ASN A 91 -7.64 18.30 -22.50
N GLY A 92 -7.68 18.26 -23.82
CA GLY A 92 -8.33 19.25 -24.67
C GLY A 92 -7.21 19.92 -25.43
N VAL A 93 -6.70 19.24 -26.46
CA VAL A 93 -5.90 19.89 -27.51
C VAL A 93 -6.93 20.55 -28.42
N GLU A 94 -7.20 21.83 -28.19
CA GLU A 94 -7.78 22.70 -29.19
C GLU A 94 -6.70 23.68 -29.66
N VAL A 95 -6.57 23.68 -30.99
CA VAL A 95 -5.78 24.45 -31.97
C VAL A 95 -5.24 25.80 -31.51
#